data_AF-A0A5C8TRZ6-F1
#
_entry.id   AF-A0A5C8TRZ6-F1
#
_cell.length_a   1.000
_cell.length_b   1.000
_cell.length_c   1.000
_cell.angle_alpha   90.00
_cell.angle_beta   90.00
_cell.angle_gamma   90.00
#
_symmetry.space_group_name_H-M   'P 1'
#
loop_
_entity.id
_entity.type
_entity.pdbx_description
1 polymer ?
#
loop_
_entity_poly.entity_id
_entity_poly.type
_entity_poly.pdbx_seq_one_letter_code
_entity_poly.pdbx_strand_id
1 'polypeptide(L)'
;MDDQGTDAQEGPDAAWLALHADREAVERALTLAQARQRYGTDAEAIAQARHEEVELLVDLDRILTQIRAAEYRRRPGSRRW
;
A
#
# COMPACT_ATOMS: atom_id res chain seq x y z
N MET A 1 17.37 -23.54 -27.34
CA MET A 1 16.43 -23.55 -26.19
C MET A 1 17.26 -23.08 -25.03
N ASP A 2 17.27 -21.76 -24.82
CA ASP A 2 17.94 -21.17 -23.66
C ASP A 2 16.86 -20.41 -22.90
N ASP A 3 16.49 -21.03 -21.80
CA ASP A 3 15.54 -20.59 -20.79
C ASP A 3 16.17 -19.45 -19.99
N GLN A 4 15.89 -18.20 -20.35
CA GLN A 4 16.31 -17.01 -19.61
C GLN A 4 15.15 -16.03 -19.39
N GLY A 5 14.04 -16.55 -18.85
CA GLY A 5 12.80 -15.79 -18.67
C GLY A 5 12.46 -15.34 -17.24
N THR A 6 13.22 -15.72 -16.21
CA THR A 6 12.67 -15.72 -14.83
C THR A 6 13.39 -14.86 -13.79
N ASP A 7 14.63 -14.41 -14.00
CA ASP A 7 15.36 -13.66 -12.96
C ASP A 7 15.04 -12.16 -12.88
N ALA A 8 14.41 -11.58 -13.91
CA ALA A 8 14.10 -10.14 -13.94
C ALA A 8 12.95 -9.74 -12.99
N GLN A 9 12.14 -10.70 -12.54
CA GLN A 9 10.94 -10.44 -11.75
C GLN A 9 11.17 -10.44 -10.23
N GLU A 10 12.34 -10.86 -9.74
CA GLU A 10 12.63 -11.01 -8.30
C GLU A 10 13.64 -9.97 -7.77
N GLY A 11 13.84 -8.88 -8.52
CA GLY A 11 14.76 -7.81 -8.16
C GLY A 11 14.19 -6.79 -7.14
N PRO A 12 15.05 -5.92 -6.57
CA PRO A 12 14.64 -4.80 -5.70
C PRO A 12 13.54 -3.90 -6.31
N ASP A 13 13.45 -3.86 -7.64
CA ASP A 13 12.45 -3.11 -8.38
C ASP A 13 11.08 -3.79 -8.34
N ALA A 14 11.01 -5.12 -8.36
CA ALA A 14 9.75 -5.85 -8.21
C ALA A 14 9.20 -5.72 -6.78
N ALA A 15 10.06 -5.77 -5.76
CA ALA A 15 9.67 -5.52 -4.38
C ALA A 15 9.16 -4.07 -4.19
N TRP A 16 9.78 -3.09 -4.87
CA TRP A 16 9.30 -1.71 -4.86
C TRP A 16 7.95 -1.55 -5.56
N LEU A 17 7.74 -2.19 -6.71
CA LEU A 17 6.45 -2.20 -7.40
C LEU A 17 5.36 -2.89 -6.57
N ALA A 18 5.69 -3.98 -5.86
CA ALA A 18 4.77 -4.66 -4.96
C ALA A 18 4.28 -3.73 -3.84
N LEU A 19 5.18 -2.96 -3.21
CA LEU A 19 4.79 -1.97 -2.20
C LEU A 19 3.80 -0.92 -2.74
N HIS A 20 3.94 -0.53 -4.01
CA HIS A 20 3.01 0.40 -4.64
C HIS A 20 1.67 -0.26 -4.98
N ALA A 21 1.66 -1.53 -5.38
CA ALA A 21 0.43 -2.30 -5.56
C ALA A 21 -0.32 -2.47 -4.22
N ASP A 22 0.40 -2.75 -3.13
CA ASP A 22 -0.15 -2.85 -1.79
C ASP A 22 -0.74 -1.52 -1.33
N ARG A 23 -0.02 -0.41 -1.55
CA ARG A 23 -0.52 0.95 -1.29
C ARG A 23 -1.85 1.19 -2.01
N GLU A 24 -1.91 0.90 -3.30
CA GLU A 24 -3.13 1.12 -4.09
C GLU A 24 -4.29 0.26 -3.58
N ALA A 25 -4.02 -0.99 -3.19
CA ALA A 25 -5.03 -1.87 -2.62
C ALA A 25 -5.61 -1.31 -1.30
N VAL A 26 -4.75 -0.82 -0.41
CA VAL A 26 -5.17 -0.18 0.85
C VAL A 26 -5.95 1.11 0.59
N GLU A 27 -5.53 1.96 -0.36
CA GLU A 27 -6.24 3.19 -0.73
C GLU A 27 -7.65 2.89 -1.30
N ARG A 28 -7.80 1.84 -2.11
CA ARG A 28 -9.12 1.39 -2.60
C ARG A 28 -10.00 0.86 -1.47
N ALA A 29 -9.43 0.07 -0.56
CA ALA A 29 -10.16 -0.44 0.61
C ALA A 29 -10.61 0.70 1.52
N LEU A 30 -9.76 1.71 1.74
CA LEU A 30 -10.08 2.90 2.52
C LEU A 30 -11.26 3.67 1.91
N THR A 31 -11.23 3.86 0.60
CA THR A 31 -12.33 4.49 -0.14
C THR A 31 -13.65 3.73 0.05
N LEU A 32 -13.60 2.39 0.03
CA LEU A 32 -14.77 1.56 0.24
C LEU A 32 -15.30 1.66 1.70
N ALA A 33 -14.41 1.63 2.69
CA ALA A 33 -14.78 1.79 4.10
C ALA A 33 -15.46 3.15 4.33
N GLN A 34 -14.90 4.23 3.78
CA GLN A 34 -15.49 5.57 3.86
C GLN A 34 -16.85 5.66 3.16
N ALA A 35 -17.01 4.99 2.01
CA ALA A 35 -18.31 4.92 1.33
C ALA A 35 -19.35 4.17 2.18
N ARG A 36 -18.98 3.03 2.80
CA ARG A 36 -19.86 2.28 3.71
C ARG A 36 -20.30 3.12 4.91
N GLN A 37 -19.41 3.91 5.48
CA GLN A 37 -19.76 4.80 6.59
C GLN A 37 -20.71 5.91 6.17
N ARG A 38 -20.54 6.47 4.96
CA ARG A 38 -21.33 7.61 4.49
C ARG A 38 -22.72 7.22 3.99
N TYR A 39 -22.83 6.04 3.38
CA TYR A 39 -24.04 5.61 2.67
C TYR A 39 -24.68 4.35 3.25
N GLY A 40 -24.08 3.73 4.26
CA GLY A 40 -24.66 2.59 4.97
C GLY A 40 -25.90 2.98 5.77
N THR A 41 -26.77 2.00 6.00
CA THR A 41 -28.00 2.15 6.80
C THR A 41 -27.97 1.30 8.07
N ASP A 42 -27.10 0.29 8.12
CA ASP A 42 -26.91 -0.55 9.30
C ASP A 42 -25.82 0.04 10.21
N ALA A 43 -26.18 0.30 11.47
CA ALA A 43 -25.31 0.93 12.45
C ALA A 43 -24.12 0.05 12.83
N GLU A 44 -24.28 -1.28 12.88
CA GLU A 44 -23.18 -2.20 13.18
C GLU A 44 -22.18 -2.24 12.02
N ALA A 45 -22.67 -2.38 10.78
CA ALA A 45 -21.80 -2.29 9.60
C ALA A 45 -21.06 -0.95 9.48
N ILE A 46 -21.69 0.17 9.84
CA ILE A 46 -21.02 1.49 9.86
C ILE A 46 -19.94 1.54 10.95
N ALA A 47 -20.22 1.01 12.14
CA ALA A 47 -19.23 0.94 13.22
C ALA A 47 -18.04 0.06 12.80
N GLN A 48 -18.30 -1.09 12.19
CA GLN A 48 -17.26 -1.96 11.66
C GLN A 48 -16.43 -1.25 10.57
N ALA A 49 -17.07 -0.52 9.65
CA ALA A 49 -16.36 0.25 8.62
C ALA A 49 -15.48 1.37 9.19
N ARG A 50 -15.79 1.90 10.38
CA ARG A 50 -14.92 2.86 11.10
C ARG A 50 -13.71 2.16 11.71
N HIS A 51 -13.89 0.97 12.27
CA HIS A 51 -12.77 0.16 12.76
C HIS A 51 -11.83 -0.24 11.60
N GLU A 52 -12.41 -0.71 10.49
CA GLU A 52 -11.66 -1.01 9.26
C GLU A 52 -10.88 0.20 8.75
N GLU A 53 -11.47 1.40 8.74
CA GLU A 53 -10.77 2.62 8.33
C GLU A 53 -9.53 2.90 9.19
N VAL A 54 -9.63 2.76 10.52
CA VAL A 54 -8.51 2.99 11.42
C VAL A 54 -7.37 2.00 11.16
N GLU A 55 -7.68 0.73 10.97
CA GLU A 55 -6.69 -0.31 10.65
C GLU A 55 -6.01 -0.03 9.30
N LEU A 56 -6.79 0.30 8.27
CA LEU A 56 -6.28 0.62 6.94
C LEU A 56 -5.36 1.85 6.94
N LEU A 57 -5.64 2.86 7.78
CA LEU A 57 -4.77 4.03 7.91
C LEU A 57 -3.41 3.68 8.54
N VAL A 58 -3.38 2.76 9.52
CA VAL A 58 -2.13 2.26 10.11
C VAL A 58 -1.32 1.48 9.07
N ASP A 59 -1.99 0.62 8.30
CA ASP A 59 -1.33 -0.14 7.24
C ASP A 59 -0.78 0.78 6.15
N LEU A 60 -1.53 1.82 5.78
CA LEU A 60 -1.09 2.81 4.80
C LEU A 60 0.18 3.55 5.27
N ASP A 61 0.21 4.01 6.53
CA ASP A 61 1.41 4.67 7.09
C ASP A 61 2.64 3.76 7.05
N ARG A 62 2.45 2.48 7.42
CA ARG A 62 3.50 1.48 7.37
C ARG A 62 4.02 1.25 5.95
N ILE A 63 3.13 1.14 4.95
CA ILE A 63 3.51 0.95 3.55
C ILE A 63 4.25 2.17 3.02
N LEU A 64 3.74 3.38 3.28
CA LEU A 64 4.40 4.63 2.86
C LEU A 64 5.80 4.77 3.44
N THR A 65 5.99 4.36 4.70
CA THR A 65 7.31 4.32 5.35
C THR A 65 8.25 3.33 4.63
N GLN A 66 7.76 2.16 4.26
CA GLN A 66 8.55 1.16 3.53
C GLN A 66 8.92 1.63 2.11
N ILE A 67 7.98 2.26 1.39
CA ILE A 67 8.23 2.87 0.08
C ILE A 67 9.35 3.90 0.19
N ARG A 68 9.28 4.79 1.19
CA ARG A 68 10.31 5.82 1.41
C ARG A 68 11.68 5.19 1.74
N ALA A 69 11.73 4.15 2.57
CA ALA A 69 12.96 3.43 2.86
C ALA A 69 13.56 2.75 1.61
N ALA A 70 12.71 2.16 0.76
CA ALA A 70 13.13 1.58 -0.52
C ALA A 70 13.64 2.65 -1.49
N GLU A 71 12.98 3.81 -1.55
CA GLU A 71 13.41 4.95 -2.36
C GLU A 71 14.81 5.43 -1.94
N TYR A 72 15.08 5.56 -0.63
CA TYR A 72 16.40 5.96 -0.15
C TYR A 72 17.49 4.96 -0.53
N ARG A 73 17.21 3.66 -0.49
CA ARG A 73 18.16 2.63 -0.94
C ARG A 73 18.44 2.73 -2.45
N ARG A 74 17.45 3.12 -3.26
CA ARG A 74 17.58 3.27 -4.72
C ARG A 74 18.25 4.58 -5.14
N ARG A 75 18.24 5.63 -4.30
CA ARG A 75 18.91 6.92 -4.57
C ARG A 75 19.81 7.35 -3.40
N PRO A 76 20.94 6.68 -3.17
CA PRO A 76 21.91 7.11 -2.17
C PRO A 76 22.50 8.46 -2.60
N GLY A 77 22.16 9.54 -1.88
CA GLY A 77 22.64 10.90 -2.15
C GLY A 77 21.57 11.98 -2.42
N SER A 78 20.28 11.62 -2.43
CA SER A 78 19.18 12.57 -2.70
C SER A 78 18.85 13.56 -1.56
N ARG A 79 19.58 13.50 -0.44
CA ARG A 79 19.47 14.48 0.65
C ARG A 79 20.16 15.80 0.23
N ARG A 80 19.43 16.69 -0.42
CA ARG A 80 19.71 18.13 -0.33
C ARG A 80 18.99 18.66 0.90
N TRP A 81 19.79 19.03 1.88
CA TRP A 81 19.45 19.75 3.10
C TRP A 81 19.09 21.19 2.75
#